data_AF-A0A317UNI1-F1
#
_entry.id   AF-A0A317UNI1-F1
#
_cell.length_a   1.000
_cell.length_b   1.000
_cell.length_c   1.000
_cell.angle_alpha   90.00
_cell.angle_beta   90.00
_cell.angle_gamma   90.00
#
_symmetry.space_group_name_H-M   'P 1'
#
loop_
_entity.id
_entity.type
_entity.pdbx_description
1 polymer ?
#
loop_
_entity_poly.entity_id
_entity_poly.type
_entity_poly.pdbx_seq_one_letter_code
_entity_poly.pdbx_strand_id
1 'polypeptide(L)'
;GMLGGIHVIAPLYFLLYSIQSPVSKFDTPDRRCTQISYMKSLVPCLISCYYIPGFWITYVDSSVQSNSVMMFILLPAFFRFLHVQMSSFLRGTTVKELIETPNVDMPYIRITYYTCALISGFMSLLLRAWVSRSLFGCLLPISHHMSLTASTRHIAYEDTVGFVCGLIWVTYEYMDLNSGGMMSMPWLSFILAGTLITLVLGPAAALMLGWGLREEYLAMHAERRLKNTLPLPAAVGSPIVG
;
A
#
# COMPACT_ATOMS: atom_id res chain seq x y z
N GLY A 1 16.32 -11.13 -19.77
CA GLY A 1 17.14 -10.10 -19.08
C GLY A 1 17.21 -10.46 -17.60
N MET A 2 18.33 -10.19 -16.93
CA MET A 2 18.88 -10.94 -15.78
C MET A 2 18.09 -11.03 -14.46
N LEU A 3 16.87 -10.51 -14.36
CA LEU A 3 15.83 -10.95 -13.42
C LEU A 3 14.54 -10.98 -14.23
N GLY A 4 13.79 -12.08 -14.23
CA GLY A 4 12.66 -12.38 -15.14
C GLY A 4 11.46 -11.42 -15.11
N GLY A 5 11.68 -10.13 -15.38
CA GLY A 5 10.66 -9.08 -15.38
C GLY A 5 9.93 -8.91 -14.04
N ILE A 6 9.05 -7.90 -14.00
CA ILE A 6 8.15 -7.66 -12.85
C ILE A 6 7.21 -8.85 -12.63
N HIS A 7 6.93 -9.62 -13.69
CA HIS A 7 6.02 -10.75 -13.71
C HIS A 7 6.53 -11.98 -12.93
N VAL A 8 7.85 -12.12 -12.70
CA VAL A 8 8.40 -13.15 -11.79
C VAL A 8 8.64 -12.58 -10.39
N ILE A 9 9.17 -11.36 -10.30
CA ILE A 9 9.57 -10.76 -9.02
C ILE A 9 8.35 -10.46 -8.15
N ALA A 10 7.29 -9.88 -8.70
CA ALA A 10 6.09 -9.50 -7.94
C ALA A 10 5.41 -10.72 -7.28
N PRO A 11 5.06 -11.80 -8.00
CA PRO A 11 4.48 -12.98 -7.35
C PRO A 11 5.42 -13.65 -6.35
N LEU A 12 6.74 -13.70 -6.61
CA LEU A 12 7.69 -14.23 -5.63
C LEU A 12 7.73 -13.38 -4.35
N TYR A 13 7.74 -12.07 -4.50
CA TYR A 13 7.69 -11.13 -3.37
C TYR A 13 6.40 -11.32 -2.56
N PHE A 14 5.24 -11.34 -3.21
CA PHE A 14 3.96 -11.53 -2.53
C PHE A 14 3.87 -12.89 -1.84
N LEU A 15 4.39 -13.95 -2.46
CA LEU A 15 4.46 -15.27 -1.86
C LEU A 15 5.34 -15.25 -0.61
N LEU A 16 6.57 -14.75 -0.72
CA LEU A 16 7.49 -14.65 0.41
C LEU A 16 6.91 -13.79 1.53
N TYR A 17 6.26 -12.67 1.19
CA TYR A 17 5.58 -11.83 2.15
C TYR A 17 4.48 -12.61 2.87
N SER A 18 3.57 -13.25 2.14
CA SER A 18 2.47 -14.03 2.73
C SER A 18 2.93 -15.14 3.69
N ILE A 19 4.08 -15.76 3.43
CA ILE A 19 4.68 -16.77 4.31
C ILE A 19 5.30 -16.11 5.56
N GLN A 20 5.88 -14.92 5.41
CA GLN A 20 6.57 -14.22 6.49
C GLN A 20 5.63 -13.44 7.40
N SER A 21 4.46 -13.01 6.94
CA SER A 21 3.53 -12.15 7.66
C SER A 21 2.13 -12.79 7.89
N PRO A 22 2.03 -14.05 8.36
CA PRO A 22 0.73 -14.63 8.67
C PRO A 22 0.05 -13.85 9.78
N VAL A 23 -1.28 -13.76 9.73
CA VAL A 23 -2.11 -13.03 10.70
C VAL A 23 -1.86 -13.46 12.15
N SER A 24 -1.49 -14.72 12.37
CA SER A 24 -1.11 -15.23 13.70
C SER A 24 0.05 -14.49 14.36
N LYS A 25 0.93 -13.83 13.59
CA LYS A 25 2.01 -13.00 14.13
C LYS A 25 1.53 -11.65 14.66
N PHE A 26 0.34 -11.20 14.27
CA PHE A 26 -0.26 -9.92 14.65
C PHE A 26 -1.31 -10.04 15.77
N ASP A 27 -1.40 -11.21 16.43
CA ASP A 27 -2.35 -11.42 17.53
C ASP A 27 -2.01 -10.57 18.77
N THR A 28 -0.74 -10.18 18.94
CA THR A 28 -0.33 -9.29 20.02
C THR A 28 -0.32 -7.82 19.55
N PRO A 29 -0.88 -6.88 20.33
CA PRO A 29 -1.03 -5.47 19.92
C PRO A 29 0.28 -4.76 19.55
N ASP A 30 1.38 -5.14 20.20
CA ASP A 30 2.73 -4.61 19.99
C ASP A 30 3.34 -5.02 18.64
N ARG A 31 3.03 -6.23 18.15
CA ARG A 31 3.62 -6.79 16.92
C ARG A 31 3.08 -6.16 15.63
N ARG A 32 1.99 -5.42 15.72
CA ARG A 32 1.45 -4.64 14.59
C ARG A 32 2.23 -3.36 14.34
N CYS A 33 2.69 -2.71 15.41
CA CYS A 33 3.20 -1.35 15.33
C CYS A 33 4.54 -1.29 14.58
N THR A 34 4.63 -0.33 13.68
CA THR A 34 5.82 -0.07 12.87
C THR A 34 6.62 1.09 13.46
N GLN A 35 7.88 1.22 13.07
CA GLN A 35 8.70 2.33 13.52
C GLN A 35 8.19 3.65 12.92
N ILE A 36 7.77 4.58 13.77
CA ILE A 36 7.20 5.88 13.37
C ILE A 36 8.20 6.68 12.53
N SER A 37 9.49 6.61 12.87
CA SER A 37 10.55 7.29 12.10
C SER A 37 10.57 6.85 10.64
N TYR A 38 10.43 5.54 10.39
CA TYR A 38 10.36 4.96 9.05
C TYR A 38 9.09 5.39 8.31
N MET A 39 7.94 5.40 8.99
CA MET A 39 6.68 5.80 8.36
C MET A 39 6.65 7.30 8.01
N LYS A 40 7.22 8.15 8.87
CA LYS A 40 7.33 9.59 8.62
C LYS A 40 8.24 9.94 7.45
N SER A 41 9.33 9.20 7.26
CA SER A 41 10.25 9.43 6.14
C SER A 41 9.80 8.78 4.84
N LEU A 42 8.87 7.83 4.87
CA LEU A 42 8.50 7.02 3.70
C LEU A 42 7.90 7.86 2.56
N VAL A 43 6.85 8.65 2.83
CA VAL A 43 6.21 9.50 1.82
C VAL A 43 7.17 10.51 1.18
N PRO A 44 7.93 11.34 1.93
CA PRO A 44 8.84 12.30 1.31
C PRO A 44 9.94 11.61 0.50
N CYS A 45 10.45 10.45 0.94
CA CYS A 45 11.42 9.68 0.17
C CYS A 45 10.81 9.04 -1.09
N LEU A 46 9.57 8.57 -1.04
CA LEU A 46 8.86 8.06 -2.23
C LEU A 46 8.65 9.17 -3.26
N ILE A 47 8.26 10.37 -2.82
CA ILE A 47 8.07 11.51 -3.71
C ILE A 47 9.39 11.91 -4.38
N SER A 48 10.46 12.08 -3.59
CA SER A 48 11.75 12.57 -4.11
C SER A 48 12.49 11.54 -4.95
N CYS A 49 12.45 10.26 -4.56
CA CYS A 49 13.22 9.22 -5.23
C CYS A 49 12.42 8.48 -6.30
N TYR A 50 11.11 8.30 -6.14
CA TYR A 50 10.33 7.47 -7.07
C TYR A 50 9.46 8.32 -8.00
N TYR A 51 8.57 9.13 -7.45
CA TYR A 51 7.57 9.84 -8.26
C TYR A 51 8.17 10.95 -9.12
N ILE A 52 9.03 11.82 -8.55
CA ILE A 52 9.64 12.92 -9.31
C ILE A 52 10.54 12.39 -10.44
N PRO A 53 11.51 11.48 -10.17
CA PRO A 53 12.38 10.97 -11.23
C PRO A 53 11.60 10.12 -12.24
N GLY A 54 10.64 9.31 -11.79
CA GLY A 54 9.78 8.53 -12.67
C GLY A 54 8.98 9.40 -13.62
N PHE A 55 8.40 10.51 -13.13
CA PHE A 55 7.69 11.47 -13.97
C PHE A 55 8.63 12.14 -14.98
N TRP A 56 9.81 12.58 -14.54
CA TRP A 56 10.79 13.23 -15.40
C TRP A 56 11.24 12.33 -16.55
N ILE A 57 11.63 11.09 -16.22
CA ILE A 57 12.10 10.09 -17.20
C ILE A 57 11.00 9.73 -18.20
N THR A 58 9.74 9.66 -17.76
CA THR A 58 8.65 9.17 -18.60
C THR A 58 8.04 10.27 -19.48
N TYR A 59 7.95 11.50 -18.99
CA TYR A 59 7.14 12.55 -19.64
C TYR A 59 7.92 13.77 -20.13
N VAL A 60 9.12 14.05 -19.61
CA VAL A 60 9.84 15.29 -19.95
C VAL A 60 10.85 15.09 -21.06
N ASP A 61 11.60 13.99 -21.05
CA ASP A 61 12.68 13.79 -22.02
C ASP A 61 12.69 12.36 -22.61
N SER A 62 12.14 12.23 -23.82
CA SER A 62 12.13 10.98 -24.58
C SER A 62 13.53 10.48 -24.98
N SER A 63 14.54 11.35 -25.01
CA SER A 63 15.92 10.97 -25.33
C SER A 63 16.62 10.26 -24.16
N VAL A 64 16.22 10.58 -22.92
CA VAL A 64 16.71 9.94 -21.69
C VAL A 64 16.17 8.53 -21.53
N GLN A 65 15.00 8.22 -22.10
CA GLN A 65 14.34 6.92 -22.02
C GLN A 65 15.24 5.76 -22.49
N SER A 66 16.07 5.99 -23.53
CA SER A 66 16.99 4.98 -24.07
C SER A 66 18.16 4.62 -23.13
N ASN A 67 18.50 5.49 -22.17
CA ASN A 67 19.58 5.25 -21.19
C ASN A 67 19.03 5.06 -19.75
N SER A 68 17.70 5.05 -19.59
CA SER A 68 17.01 5.10 -18.30
C SER A 68 16.97 3.79 -17.53
N VAL A 69 17.33 2.66 -18.15
CA VAL A 69 17.33 1.35 -17.48
C VAL A 69 18.26 1.35 -16.26
N MET A 70 19.42 2.00 -16.36
CA MET A 70 20.36 2.20 -15.24
C MET A 70 19.73 3.04 -14.13
N MET A 71 18.99 4.09 -14.47
CA MET A 71 18.31 4.95 -13.48
C MET A 71 17.21 4.19 -12.74
N PHE A 72 16.43 3.35 -13.41
CA PHE A 72 15.40 2.51 -12.76
C PHE A 72 15.99 1.47 -11.81
N ILE A 73 17.21 0.96 -12.07
CA ILE A 73 17.91 0.04 -11.16
C ILE A 73 18.51 0.79 -9.96
N LEU A 74 18.99 2.02 -10.16
CA LEU A 74 19.58 2.83 -9.10
C LEU A 74 18.54 3.48 -8.19
N LEU A 75 17.33 3.72 -8.70
CA LEU A 75 16.25 4.39 -7.98
C LEU A 75 15.90 3.74 -6.62
N PRO A 76 15.71 2.40 -6.53
CA PRO A 76 15.45 1.74 -5.26
C PRO A 76 16.65 1.82 -4.30
N ALA A 77 17.88 1.86 -4.82
CA ALA A 77 19.09 2.00 -4.00
C ALA A 77 19.17 3.42 -3.39
N PHE A 78 18.91 4.45 -4.20
CA PHE A 78 18.80 5.84 -3.71
C PHE A 78 17.66 6.01 -2.72
N PHE A 79 16.49 5.41 -3.01
CA PHE A 79 15.36 5.41 -2.09
C PHE A 79 15.77 4.80 -0.75
N ARG A 80 16.38 3.60 -0.75
CA ARG A 80 16.82 2.95 0.49
C ARG A 80 17.82 3.82 1.26
N PHE A 81 18.81 4.39 0.57
CA PHE A 81 19.82 5.24 1.20
C PHE A 81 19.18 6.48 1.84
N LEU A 82 18.34 7.21 1.08
CA LEU A 82 17.67 8.40 1.59
C LEU A 82 16.65 8.08 2.68
N HIS A 83 15.95 6.96 2.58
CA HIS A 83 14.96 6.54 3.58
C HIS A 83 15.62 6.20 4.91
N VAL A 84 16.72 5.46 4.89
CA VAL A 84 17.53 5.17 6.09
C VAL A 84 18.07 6.48 6.68
N GLN A 85 18.68 7.33 5.86
CA GLN A 85 19.26 8.59 6.33
C GLN A 85 18.18 9.50 6.95
N MET A 86 17.05 9.68 6.28
CA MET A 86 15.94 10.50 6.77
C MET A 86 15.31 9.89 8.03
N SER A 87 15.14 8.57 8.09
CA SER A 87 14.60 7.89 9.27
C SER A 87 15.50 8.06 10.50
N SER A 88 16.82 8.15 10.30
CA SER A 88 17.79 8.31 11.40
C SER A 88 17.68 9.67 12.10
N PHE A 89 17.21 10.69 11.38
CA PHE A 89 17.00 12.03 11.93
C PHE A 89 15.65 12.21 12.64
N LEU A 90 14.74 11.23 12.51
CA LEU A 90 13.39 11.30 13.06
C LEU A 90 13.30 10.51 14.36
N ARG A 91 12.52 11.02 15.31
CA ARG A 91 12.21 10.30 16.56
C ARG A 91 11.53 8.96 16.23
N GLY A 92 12.14 7.88 16.70
CA GLY A 92 11.60 6.52 16.63
C GLY A 92 10.52 6.24 17.66
N THR A 93 9.83 5.10 17.49
CA THR A 93 8.83 4.61 18.44
C THR A 93 9.52 4.16 19.74
N THR A 94 9.01 4.59 20.89
CA THR A 94 9.49 4.11 22.19
C THR A 94 8.79 2.82 22.61
N VAL A 95 9.46 1.98 23.41
CA VAL A 95 8.86 0.74 23.96
C VAL A 95 7.59 1.03 24.77
N LYS A 96 7.54 2.17 25.46
CA LYS A 96 6.36 2.60 26.21
C LYS A 96 5.17 2.87 25.28
N GLU A 97 5.39 3.63 24.20
CA GLU A 97 4.36 3.91 23.20
C GLU A 97 3.86 2.64 22.51
N LEU A 98 4.72 1.63 22.35
CA LEU A 98 4.36 0.33 21.78
C LEU A 98 3.34 -0.44 22.63
N ILE A 99 3.47 -0.36 23.96
CA ILE A 99 2.64 -1.11 24.92
C ILE A 99 1.36 -0.35 25.24
N GLU A 100 1.48 0.95 25.53
CA GLU A 100 0.35 1.76 25.99
C GLU A 100 -0.56 2.23 24.83
N THR A 101 0.04 2.47 23.66
CA THR A 101 -0.63 3.10 22.52
C THR A 101 -0.25 2.41 21.22
N PRO A 102 -0.70 1.16 20.99
CA PRO A 102 -0.26 0.35 19.85
C PRO A 102 -0.63 0.95 18.49
N ASN A 103 -1.52 1.96 18.42
CA ASN A 103 -1.99 2.62 17.20
C ASN A 103 -1.35 4.00 16.93
N VAL A 104 -0.24 4.32 17.60
CA VAL A 104 0.44 5.62 17.46
C VAL A 104 1.00 5.89 16.05
N ASP A 105 1.28 4.85 15.28
CA ASP A 105 1.80 4.91 13.90
C ASP A 105 0.69 5.06 12.84
N MET A 106 -0.56 4.73 13.18
CA MET A 106 -1.69 4.72 12.24
C MET A 106 -1.92 6.04 11.50
N PRO A 107 -1.81 7.23 12.12
CA PRO A 107 -1.95 8.49 11.37
C PRO A 107 -0.95 8.61 10.21
N TYR A 108 0.28 8.12 10.37
CA TYR A 108 1.32 8.15 9.34
C TYR A 108 1.11 7.08 8.27
N ILE A 109 0.63 5.89 8.68
CA ILE A 109 0.21 4.83 7.74
C ILE A 109 -0.95 5.33 6.87
N ARG A 110 -1.95 6.00 7.46
CA ARG A 110 -3.07 6.65 6.76
C ARG A 110 -2.60 7.64 5.72
N ILE A 111 -1.74 8.57 6.12
CA ILE A 111 -1.13 9.54 5.19
C ILE A 111 -0.42 8.81 4.04
N THR A 112 0.31 7.74 4.35
CA THR A 112 1.05 6.97 3.35
C THR A 112 0.15 6.37 2.29
N TYR A 113 -0.83 5.55 2.67
CA TYR A 113 -1.65 4.87 1.67
C TYR A 113 -2.60 5.85 0.98
N TYR A 114 -3.10 6.91 1.64
CA TYR A 114 -3.90 7.94 0.98
C TYR A 114 -3.09 8.73 -0.04
N THR A 115 -1.87 9.15 0.29
CA THR A 115 -1.01 9.89 -0.66
C THR A 115 -0.64 9.02 -1.85
N CYS A 116 -0.26 7.76 -1.62
CA CYS A 116 0.05 6.82 -2.71
C CYS A 116 -1.19 6.54 -3.58
N ALA A 117 -2.36 6.36 -2.98
CA ALA A 117 -3.62 6.18 -3.71
C ALA A 117 -4.02 7.44 -4.50
N LEU A 118 -3.84 8.63 -3.94
CA LEU A 118 -4.14 9.90 -4.63
C LEU A 118 -3.21 10.14 -5.81
N ILE A 119 -1.90 9.97 -5.63
CA ILE A 119 -0.92 10.18 -6.71
C ILE A 119 -1.16 9.16 -7.83
N SER A 120 -1.30 7.88 -7.49
CA SER A 120 -1.57 6.83 -8.49
C SER A 120 -2.92 7.01 -9.18
N GLY A 121 -3.96 7.39 -8.43
CA GLY A 121 -5.28 7.68 -8.96
C GLY A 121 -5.30 8.87 -9.92
N PHE A 122 -4.63 9.95 -9.53
CA PHE A 122 -4.46 11.13 -10.38
C PHE A 122 -3.71 10.80 -11.66
N MET A 123 -2.60 10.06 -11.59
CA MET A 123 -1.85 9.65 -12.78
C MET A 123 -2.68 8.74 -13.70
N SER A 124 -3.48 7.82 -13.14
CA SER A 124 -4.39 6.99 -13.93
C SER A 124 -5.45 7.81 -14.65
N LEU A 125 -6.02 8.82 -13.99
CA LEU A 125 -7.01 9.72 -14.59
C LEU A 125 -6.38 10.61 -15.67
N LEU A 126 -5.18 11.14 -15.43
CA LEU A 126 -4.43 11.92 -16.43
C LEU A 126 -4.15 11.10 -17.68
N LEU A 127 -3.63 9.88 -17.53
CA LEU A 127 -3.34 8.99 -18.64
C LEU A 127 -4.62 8.67 -19.44
N ARG A 128 -5.72 8.38 -18.75
CA ARG A 128 -7.02 8.13 -19.39
C ARG A 128 -7.57 9.34 -20.12
N ALA A 129 -7.46 10.54 -19.56
CA ALA A 129 -7.87 11.78 -20.20
C ALA A 129 -7.01 12.11 -21.44
N TRP A 130 -5.74 11.73 -21.42
CA TRP A 130 -4.83 11.93 -22.55
C TRP A 130 -5.12 10.97 -23.71
N VAL A 131 -5.47 9.72 -23.40
CA VAL A 131 -5.78 8.67 -24.39
C VAL A 131 -7.23 8.77 -24.92
N SER A 132 -8.17 9.19 -24.09
CA SER A 132 -9.60 9.25 -24.43
C SER A 132 -10.11 10.69 -24.49
N ARG A 133 -10.56 11.14 -25.67
CA ARG A 133 -11.31 12.41 -25.83
C ARG A 133 -12.75 12.34 -25.26
N SER A 134 -13.19 11.19 -24.73
CA SER A 134 -14.55 10.92 -24.24
C SER A 134 -14.55 10.52 -22.76
N LEU A 135 -15.46 11.09 -21.97
CA LEU A 135 -15.63 10.77 -20.55
C LEU A 135 -16.02 9.30 -20.32
N PHE A 136 -16.74 8.67 -21.26
CA PHE A 136 -17.12 7.25 -21.17
C PHE A 136 -15.97 6.30 -21.57
N GLY A 137 -15.07 6.73 -22.47
CA GLY A 137 -13.85 5.97 -22.79
C GLY A 137 -12.85 5.93 -21.63
N CYS A 138 -13.00 6.82 -20.63
CA CYS A 138 -12.20 6.88 -19.41
C CYS A 138 -12.52 5.74 -18.40
N LEU A 139 -13.68 5.09 -18.54
CA LEU A 139 -14.10 3.98 -17.67
C LEU A 139 -13.67 2.61 -18.22
N LEU A 140 -13.21 2.53 -19.46
CA LEU A 140 -12.78 1.27 -20.06
C LEU A 140 -11.31 0.98 -19.72
N PRO A 141 -10.94 -0.28 -19.44
CA PRO A 141 -9.56 -0.65 -19.16
C PRO A 141 -8.65 -0.26 -20.35
N ILE A 142 -7.52 0.36 -20.01
CA ILE A 142 -6.50 0.95 -20.93
C ILE A 142 -6.03 -0.05 -22.00
N SER A 143 -6.20 -1.35 -21.77
CA SER A 143 -5.78 -2.43 -22.67
C SER A 143 -6.35 -2.33 -24.09
N HIS A 144 -7.52 -1.73 -24.30
CA HIS A 144 -8.13 -1.65 -25.63
C HIS A 144 -7.65 -0.46 -26.47
N HIS A 145 -7.19 0.63 -25.88
CA HIS A 145 -6.85 1.85 -26.63
C HIS A 145 -5.37 2.02 -26.96
N MET A 146 -4.46 1.31 -26.29
CA MET A 146 -3.02 1.33 -26.59
C MET A 146 -2.54 0.24 -27.56
N SER A 147 -3.46 -0.41 -28.29
CA SER A 147 -3.13 -1.46 -29.26
C SER A 147 -2.72 -0.94 -30.65
N LEU A 148 -2.76 0.37 -30.93
CA LEU A 148 -2.59 0.89 -32.29
C LEU A 148 -1.15 1.32 -32.68
N THR A 149 -0.18 1.28 -31.77
CA THR A 149 1.21 1.67 -32.07
C THR A 149 2.21 0.60 -31.66
N ALA A 150 2.25 -0.48 -32.47
CA ALA A 150 3.34 -1.41 -32.79
C ALA A 150 4.39 -1.91 -31.76
N SER A 151 4.42 -1.50 -30.48
CA SER A 151 5.39 -1.98 -29.49
C SER A 151 4.90 -1.86 -28.03
N THR A 152 3.62 -2.15 -27.77
CA THR A 152 2.99 -2.02 -26.43
C THR A 152 2.64 -3.37 -25.78
N ARG A 153 2.79 -4.48 -26.52
CA ARG A 153 2.33 -5.81 -26.08
C ARG A 153 3.04 -6.35 -24.85
N HIS A 154 4.33 -6.06 -24.69
CA HIS A 154 5.13 -6.53 -23.55
C HIS A 154 4.89 -5.72 -22.28
N ILE A 155 4.82 -4.39 -22.37
CA ILE A 155 4.56 -3.50 -21.23
C ILE A 155 3.15 -3.76 -20.67
N ALA A 156 2.15 -3.88 -21.55
CA ALA A 156 0.77 -4.16 -21.13
C ALA A 156 0.62 -5.54 -20.46
N TYR A 157 1.36 -6.56 -20.91
CA TYR A 157 1.34 -7.90 -20.30
C TYR A 157 1.99 -7.89 -18.92
N GLU A 158 3.16 -7.27 -18.79
CA GLU A 158 3.89 -7.18 -17.51
C GLU A 158 3.11 -6.40 -16.44
N ASP A 159 2.48 -5.28 -16.83
CA ASP A 159 1.65 -4.46 -15.93
C ASP A 159 0.39 -5.22 -15.48
N THR A 160 -0.24 -5.97 -16.39
CA THR A 160 -1.44 -6.77 -16.08
C THR A 160 -1.11 -7.92 -15.13
N VAL A 161 0.01 -8.62 -15.36
CA VAL A 161 0.44 -9.70 -14.47
C VAL A 161 0.76 -9.17 -13.08
N GLY A 162 1.50 -8.06 -12.98
CA GLY A 162 1.80 -7.43 -11.70
C GLY A 162 0.55 -7.04 -10.92
N PHE A 163 -0.45 -6.47 -11.60
CA PHE A 163 -1.73 -6.13 -10.99
C PHE A 163 -2.51 -7.37 -10.52
N VAL A 164 -2.63 -8.40 -11.35
CA VAL A 164 -3.32 -9.65 -10.97
C VAL A 164 -2.65 -10.30 -9.78
N CYS A 165 -1.31 -10.35 -9.75
CA CYS A 165 -0.56 -10.83 -8.60
C CYS A 165 -0.83 -9.99 -7.34
N GLY A 166 -0.90 -8.66 -7.47
CA GLY A 166 -1.27 -7.77 -6.37
C GLY A 166 -2.69 -8.00 -5.87
N LEU A 167 -3.66 -8.22 -6.76
CA LEU A 167 -5.04 -8.55 -6.38
C LEU A 167 -5.13 -9.88 -5.63
N ILE A 168 -4.41 -10.90 -6.12
CA ILE A 168 -4.33 -12.20 -5.45
C ILE A 168 -3.74 -12.02 -4.05
N TRP A 169 -2.65 -11.25 -3.93
CA TRP A 169 -2.00 -10.97 -2.66
C TRP A 169 -2.95 -10.26 -1.68
N VAL A 170 -3.57 -9.15 -2.08
CA VAL A 170 -4.54 -8.45 -1.22
C VAL A 170 -5.69 -9.39 -0.86
N THR A 171 -6.26 -10.14 -1.82
CA THR A 171 -7.33 -11.10 -1.52
C THR A 171 -6.89 -12.13 -0.48
N TYR A 172 -5.67 -12.65 -0.60
CA TYR A 172 -5.11 -13.59 0.37
C TYR A 172 -4.97 -12.97 1.76
N GLU A 173 -4.49 -11.73 1.88
CA GLU A 173 -4.42 -11.03 3.17
C GLU A 173 -5.80 -10.86 3.81
N TYR A 174 -6.82 -10.60 3.00
CA TYR A 174 -8.21 -10.51 3.48
C TYR A 174 -8.78 -11.86 3.88
N MET A 175 -8.44 -12.93 3.15
CA MET A 175 -8.78 -14.30 3.55
C MET A 175 -8.18 -14.64 4.90
N ASP A 176 -6.91 -14.28 5.11
CA ASP A 176 -6.20 -14.53 6.37
C ASP A 176 -6.86 -13.75 7.52
N LEU A 177 -7.16 -12.46 7.33
CA LEU A 177 -7.86 -11.62 8.33
C LEU A 177 -9.26 -12.15 8.66
N ASN A 178 -9.99 -12.61 7.66
CA ASN A 178 -11.32 -13.18 7.84
C ASN A 178 -11.25 -14.51 8.60
N SER A 179 -10.26 -15.36 8.30
CA SER A 179 -10.04 -16.63 9.01
C SER A 179 -9.67 -16.41 10.49
N GLY A 180 -8.95 -15.32 10.80
CA GLY A 180 -8.64 -14.90 12.17
C GLY A 180 -9.78 -14.21 12.90
N GLY A 181 -10.97 -14.07 12.29
CA GLY A 181 -12.13 -13.41 12.91
C GLY A 181 -11.93 -11.90 13.16
N MET A 182 -10.98 -11.27 12.47
CA MET A 182 -10.66 -9.84 12.66
C MET A 182 -11.53 -8.92 11.81
N MET A 183 -12.10 -9.46 10.73
CA MET A 183 -12.88 -8.74 9.73
C MET A 183 -14.37 -8.64 10.09
N SER A 184 -14.97 -7.47 9.83
CA SER A 184 -16.41 -7.23 10.00
C SER A 184 -17.17 -7.03 8.68
N MET A 185 -16.46 -6.82 7.58
CA MET A 185 -17.05 -6.52 6.28
C MET A 185 -17.38 -7.80 5.50
N PRO A 186 -18.53 -7.86 4.80
CA PRO A 186 -18.85 -9.00 3.96
C PRO A 186 -17.98 -9.01 2.69
N TRP A 187 -17.62 -10.21 2.23
CA TRP A 187 -16.81 -10.45 1.03
C TRP A 187 -17.33 -9.73 -0.22
N LEU A 188 -18.65 -9.71 -0.41
CA LEU A 188 -19.27 -9.06 -1.56
C LEU A 188 -18.96 -7.56 -1.57
N SER A 189 -19.04 -6.88 -0.43
CA SER A 189 -18.71 -5.46 -0.34
C SER A 189 -17.24 -5.20 -0.62
N PHE A 190 -16.34 -6.09 -0.18
CA PHE A 190 -14.91 -5.96 -0.44
C PHE A 190 -14.61 -6.04 -1.95
N ILE A 191 -15.15 -7.05 -2.63
CA ILE A 191 -14.99 -7.21 -4.09
C ILE A 191 -15.63 -6.03 -4.84
N LEU A 192 -16.83 -5.61 -4.45
CA LEU A 192 -17.54 -4.50 -5.09
C LEU A 192 -16.80 -3.17 -4.90
N ALA A 193 -16.29 -2.89 -3.69
CA ALA A 193 -15.50 -1.69 -3.44
C ALA A 193 -14.18 -1.72 -4.22
N GLY A 194 -13.46 -2.84 -4.19
CA GLY A 194 -12.20 -3.01 -4.93
C GLY A 194 -12.36 -2.83 -6.43
N THR A 195 -13.41 -3.41 -7.02
CA THR A 195 -13.73 -3.25 -8.44
C THR A 195 -14.12 -1.82 -8.80
N LEU A 196 -14.96 -1.16 -7.99
CA LEU A 196 -15.35 0.24 -8.21
C LEU A 196 -14.16 1.19 -8.11
N ILE A 197 -13.30 1.02 -7.10
CA ILE A 197 -12.09 1.82 -6.93
C ILE A 197 -11.13 1.60 -8.10
N THR A 198 -10.96 0.34 -8.54
CA THR A 198 -10.12 0.01 -9.71
C THR A 198 -10.64 0.69 -10.97
N LEU A 199 -11.96 0.74 -11.16
CA LEU A 199 -12.59 1.38 -12.32
C LEU A 199 -12.41 2.92 -12.28
N VAL A 200 -12.65 3.53 -11.12
CA VAL A 200 -12.66 4.99 -10.96
C VAL A 200 -11.25 5.55 -10.85
N LEU A 201 -10.42 4.99 -9.95
CA LEU A 201 -9.09 5.51 -9.63
C LEU A 201 -7.97 4.71 -10.31
N GLY A 202 -8.24 3.48 -10.74
CA GLY A 202 -7.22 2.63 -11.37
C GLY A 202 -6.66 1.56 -10.42
N PRO A 203 -5.92 0.59 -10.99
CA PRO A 203 -5.45 -0.61 -10.30
C PRO A 203 -4.51 -0.32 -9.12
N ALA A 204 -3.54 0.57 -9.29
CA ALA A 204 -2.56 0.89 -8.25
C ALA A 204 -3.21 1.57 -7.02
N ALA A 205 -4.17 2.47 -7.24
CA ALA A 205 -4.91 3.11 -6.16
C ALA A 205 -5.75 2.07 -5.38
N ALA A 206 -6.39 1.14 -6.09
CA ALA A 206 -7.14 0.06 -5.47
C ALA A 206 -6.27 -0.84 -4.59
N LEU A 207 -5.05 -1.19 -5.04
CA LEU A 207 -4.11 -1.98 -4.23
C LEU A 207 -3.67 -1.24 -2.97
N MET A 208 -3.35 0.06 -3.08
CA MET A 208 -2.94 0.86 -1.91
C MET A 208 -4.06 1.04 -0.89
N LEU A 209 -5.29 1.29 -1.35
CA LEU A 209 -6.45 1.37 -0.47
C LEU A 209 -6.83 0.01 0.12
N GLY A 210 -6.67 -1.08 -0.65
CA GLY A 210 -6.86 -2.45 -0.18
C GLY A 210 -5.88 -2.81 0.93
N TRP A 211 -4.60 -2.50 0.76
CA TRP A 211 -3.60 -2.66 1.80
C TRP A 211 -3.88 -1.76 3.02
N GLY A 212 -4.28 -0.49 2.81
CA GLY A 212 -4.66 0.41 3.89
C GLY A 212 -5.84 -0.10 4.73
N LEU A 213 -6.86 -0.68 4.09
CA LEU A 213 -8.01 -1.26 4.79
C LEU A 213 -7.62 -2.50 5.61
N ARG A 214 -6.63 -3.30 5.18
CA ARG A 214 -6.04 -4.36 6.02
C ARG A 214 -5.40 -3.78 7.29
N GLU A 215 -4.61 -2.71 7.16
CA GLU A 215 -3.96 -2.06 8.32
C GLU A 215 -4.99 -1.48 9.31
N GLU A 216 -6.11 -0.94 8.82
CA GLU A 216 -7.22 -0.49 9.67
C GLU A 216 -7.85 -1.65 10.47
N TYR A 217 -8.07 -2.82 9.83
CA TYR A 217 -8.59 -3.98 10.54
C TYR A 217 -7.63 -4.50 11.62
N LEU A 218 -6.33 -4.54 11.31
CA LEU A 218 -5.31 -4.90 12.29
C LEU A 218 -5.27 -3.92 13.47
N ALA A 219 -5.37 -2.61 13.20
CA ALA A 219 -5.40 -1.59 14.24
C ALA A 219 -6.65 -1.67 15.13
N MET A 220 -7.82 -1.90 14.53
CA MET A 220 -9.08 -2.12 15.27
C MET A 220 -9.02 -3.40 16.12
N HIS A 221 -8.37 -4.45 15.63
CA HIS A 221 -8.19 -5.67 16.40
C HIS A 221 -7.23 -5.47 17.58
N ALA A 222 -6.08 -4.83 17.35
CA ALA A 222 -5.12 -4.50 18.40
C ALA A 222 -5.75 -3.66 19.52
N GLU A 223 -6.59 -2.68 19.16
CA GLU A 223 -7.32 -1.86 20.14
C GLU A 223 -8.34 -2.70 20.93
N ARG A 224 -9.11 -3.57 20.26
CA ARG A 224 -10.06 -4.49 20.92
C ARG A 224 -9.35 -5.42 21.90
N ARG A 225 -8.20 -5.98 21.52
CA ARG A 225 -7.37 -6.82 22.39
C ARG A 225 -6.87 -6.04 23.61
N LEU A 226 -6.31 -4.84 23.41
CA LEU A 226 -5.81 -4.01 24.52
C LEU A 226 -6.93 -3.70 25.54
N LYS A 227 -8.13 -3.34 25.06
CA LYS A 227 -9.31 -3.09 25.91
C LYS A 227 -9.72 -4.32 26.72
N ASN A 228 -9.60 -5.52 26.15
CA ASN A 228 -9.95 -6.77 26.84
C ASN A 228 -8.89 -7.20 27.87
N THR A 229 -7.62 -6.78 27.70
CA THR A 229 -6.51 -7.15 28.60
C THR A 229 -6.37 -6.18 29.78
N LEU A 230 -6.81 -4.92 29.64
CA LEU A 230 -6.81 -3.96 30.74
C LEU A 230 -7.96 -4.26 31.71
N PRO A 231 -7.72 -4.43 33.01
CA PRO A 231 -8.81 -4.56 33.98
C PRO A 231 -9.67 -3.29 33.93
N LEU A 232 -11.00 -3.46 33.84
CA LEU A 232 -11.95 -2.36 34.01
C LEU A 232 -11.56 -1.58 35.28
N PRO A 233 -11.47 -0.24 35.24
CA PRO A 233 -11.25 0.52 36.45
C PRO A 233 -12.36 0.13 37.43
N ALA A 234 -11.97 -0.44 38.56
CA ALA A 234 -12.89 -0.74 39.64
C ALA A 234 -13.73 0.52 39.87
N ALA A 235 -15.05 0.39 39.78
CA ALA A 235 -15.97 1.44 40.18
C ALA A 235 -15.79 1.66 41.69
N VAL A 236 -14.80 2.47 42.07
CA VAL A 236 -14.58 2.92 43.44
C VAL A 236 -15.63 3.99 43.69
N GLY A 237 -16.78 3.51 44.15
CA GLY A 237 -17.96 4.32 44.43
C GLY A 237 -18.95 3.56 45.28
N SER A 238 -18.50 2.91 46.36
CA SER A 238 -19.39 2.55 47.46
C SER A 238 -19.39 3.70 48.47
N PRO A 239 -20.48 4.46 48.63
CA PRO A 239 -20.59 5.40 49.73
C PRO A 239 -20.66 4.58 51.03
N ILE A 240 -19.72 4.85 51.93
CA ILE A 240 -19.79 4.39 53.31
C ILE A 240 -21.00 5.11 53.92
N VAL A 241 -22.11 4.39 54.07
CA VAL A 241 -23.23 4.81 54.91
C VAL A 241 -22.84 4.51 56.35
N GLY A 242 -22.85 5.56 57.18
CA GLY A 242 -22.49 5.52 58.60
C GLY A 242 -23.57 4.96 59.52
#